data_AF-A0A932JJN8-F1
#
_entry.id   AF-A0A932JJN8-F1
#
_cell.length_a   1.000
_cell.length_b   1.000
_cell.length_c   1.000
_cell.angle_alpha   90.00
_cell.angle_beta   90.00
_cell.angle_gamma   90.00
#
_symmetry.space_group_name_H-M   'P 1'
#
loop_
_entity.id
_entity.type
_entity.pdbx_description
1 polymer ?
#
loop_
_entity_poly.entity_id
_entity_poly.type
_entity_poly.pdbx_seq_one_letter_code
_entity_poly.pdbx_strand_id
1 'polypeptide(L)'
;MSWLFCAALWASAAVSLRRGARLRAEEAALGGGLLACAEAVAACSLLGAFDLLRPGPVRAATVALTLAHAAWAAASPAPRRRRAASPRPAVLWPALAAFGAVAGLRLALAAALPVESWDGLSYHVPILWRWIEQGNFGLEGWSGPQRWFPWNGEVLPAWLALLDGGSVDAAKTAQALGLPLVAAAGSSLARRLAGPAWAAPVALALAAVPIGVIQAGLPYVDLLYAAWWIGAAACAAAWDR
;
A
#
# COMPACT_ATOMS: atom_id res chain seq x y z
N MET A 1 4.09 -13.70 7.71
CA MET A 1 3.05 -13.21 8.66
C MET A 1 2.76 -11.72 8.51
N SER A 2 3.67 -10.96 7.90
CA SER A 2 3.59 -9.50 7.70
C SER A 2 2.29 -9.00 7.06
N TRP A 3 1.75 -9.70 6.06
CA TRP A 3 0.50 -9.32 5.38
C TRP A 3 -0.73 -9.18 6.29
N LEU A 4 -0.78 -9.91 7.41
CA LEU A 4 -1.85 -9.77 8.40
C LEU A 4 -1.79 -8.41 9.11
N PHE A 5 -0.58 -7.93 9.44
CA PHE A 5 -0.40 -6.60 10.02
C PHE A 5 -0.80 -5.50 9.03
N CYS A 6 -0.37 -5.63 7.76
CA CYS A 6 -0.75 -4.67 6.72
C CYS A 6 -2.27 -4.63 6.51
N ALA A 7 -2.91 -5.80 6.41
CA ALA A 7 -4.36 -5.90 6.27
C ALA A 7 -5.10 -5.32 7.48
N ALA A 8 -4.63 -5.58 8.70
CA ALA A 8 -5.23 -5.05 9.92
C ALA A 8 -5.11 -3.53 10.02
N LEU A 9 -3.92 -2.97 9.75
CA LEU A 9 -3.69 -1.53 9.75
C LEU A 9 -4.57 -0.84 8.70
N TRP A 10 -4.58 -1.37 7.48
CA TRP A 10 -5.39 -0.81 6.39
C TRP A 10 -6.89 -0.91 6.69
N ALA A 11 -7.38 -2.09 7.10
CA ALA A 11 -8.80 -2.28 7.40
C ALA A 11 -9.26 -1.39 8.55
N SER A 12 -8.45 -1.24 9.60
CA SER A 12 -8.76 -0.36 10.73
C SER A 12 -8.81 1.11 10.31
N ALA A 13 -7.85 1.58 9.50
CA ALA A 13 -7.82 2.93 8.93
C ALA A 13 -9.02 3.20 8.02
N ALA A 14 -9.39 2.24 7.16
CA ALA A 14 -10.55 2.37 6.29
C ALA A 14 -11.85 2.43 7.10
N VAL A 15 -11.98 1.63 8.16
CA VAL A 15 -13.14 1.66 9.04
C VAL A 15 -13.21 2.98 9.82
N SER A 16 -12.10 3.47 10.36
CA SER A 16 -12.04 4.72 11.12
C SER A 16 -12.47 5.90 10.25
N LEU A 17 -11.94 6.01 9.03
CA LEU A 17 -12.31 7.04 8.06
C LEU A 17 -13.78 6.93 7.60
N ARG A 18 -14.25 5.70 7.35
CA ARG A 18 -15.65 5.48 6.96
C ARG A 18 -16.63 5.93 8.04
N ARG A 19 -16.30 5.73 9.32
CA ARG A 19 -17.15 6.15 10.45
C ARG A 19 -17.00 7.64 10.75
N GLY A 20 -15.77 8.12 10.91
CA GLY A 20 -15.47 9.50 11.30
C GLY A 20 -15.79 10.53 10.21
N ALA A 21 -15.35 10.29 8.98
CA ALA A 21 -15.53 11.21 7.85
C ALA A 21 -16.74 10.86 6.97
N ARG A 22 -17.50 9.80 7.30
CA ARG A 22 -18.71 9.35 6.57
C ARG A 22 -18.48 9.12 5.07
N LEU A 23 -17.28 8.65 4.72
CA LEU A 23 -16.88 8.39 3.34
C LEU A 23 -17.60 7.17 2.74
N ARG A 24 -17.66 7.08 1.40
CA ARG A 24 -18.07 5.85 0.71
C ARG A 24 -17.05 4.74 0.93
N ALA A 25 -17.42 3.50 0.66
CA ALA A 25 -16.56 2.35 0.92
C ALA A 25 -15.24 2.41 0.13
N GLU A 26 -15.30 2.80 -1.14
CA GLU A 26 -14.15 2.98 -2.01
C GLU A 26 -13.25 4.15 -1.59
N GLU A 27 -13.84 5.28 -1.20
CA GLU A 27 -13.12 6.45 -0.70
C GLU A 27 -12.44 6.14 0.65
N ALA A 28 -13.11 5.38 1.51
CA ALA A 28 -12.55 4.91 2.76
C ALA A 28 -11.44 3.86 2.54
N ALA A 29 -11.57 2.98 1.55
CA ALA A 29 -10.53 2.02 1.20
C ALA A 29 -9.28 2.73 0.66
N LEU A 30 -9.45 3.71 -0.24
CA LEU A 30 -8.38 4.55 -0.74
C LEU A 30 -7.73 5.36 0.38
N GLY A 31 -8.52 6.16 1.10
CA GLY A 31 -8.02 7.01 2.18
C GLY A 31 -7.38 6.21 3.30
N GLY A 32 -7.95 5.06 3.65
CA GLY A 32 -7.41 4.18 4.69
C GLY A 32 -6.09 3.54 4.27
N GLY A 33 -5.92 3.24 2.99
CA GLY A 33 -4.67 2.70 2.47
C GLY A 33 -3.56 3.72 2.40
N LEU A 34 -3.88 4.92 1.90
CA LEU A 34 -2.96 6.06 1.89
C LEU A 34 -2.56 6.44 3.32
N LEU A 35 -3.53 6.49 4.26
CA LEU A 35 -3.26 6.75 5.67
C LEU A 35 -2.36 5.68 6.29
N ALA A 36 -2.69 4.39 6.12
CA ALA A 36 -1.88 3.29 6.63
C ALA A 36 -0.45 3.31 6.09
N CYS A 37 -0.27 3.62 4.80
CA CYS A 37 1.05 3.75 4.19
C CYS A 37 1.79 4.98 4.72
N ALA A 38 1.11 6.13 4.89
CA ALA A 38 1.70 7.34 5.47
C ALA A 38 2.18 7.10 6.91
N GLU A 39 1.35 6.44 7.72
CA GLU A 39 1.67 6.11 9.10
C GLU A 39 2.80 5.09 9.21
N ALA A 40 2.82 4.07 8.34
CA ALA A 40 3.94 3.12 8.28
C ALA A 40 5.26 3.83 7.95
N VAL A 41 5.23 4.76 6.99
CA VAL A 41 6.40 5.58 6.65
C VAL A 41 6.81 6.43 7.85
N ALA A 42 5.88 7.19 8.44
CA ALA A 42 6.17 8.06 9.58
C ALA A 42 6.69 7.28 10.81
N ALA A 43 6.08 6.13 11.13
CA ALA A 43 6.51 5.28 12.23
C ALA A 43 7.90 4.71 12.00
N CYS A 44 8.19 4.21 10.79
CA CYS A 44 9.53 3.72 10.48
C CYS A 44 10.56 4.85 10.48
N SER A 45 10.24 6.04 9.96
CA SER A 45 11.11 7.22 10.01
C SER A 45 11.42 7.62 11.44
N LEU A 46 10.41 7.62 12.32
CA LEU A 46 10.61 7.91 13.73
C LEU A 46 11.50 6.87 14.40
N LEU A 47 11.21 5.58 14.20
CA LEU A 47 12.02 4.48 14.76
C LEU A 47 13.46 4.54 14.25
N GLY A 48 13.66 4.79 12.96
CA GLY A 48 14.97 4.93 12.36
C GLY A 48 15.76 6.13 12.89
N ALA A 49 15.10 7.23 13.25
CA ALA A 49 15.74 8.39 13.88
C ALA A 49 16.27 8.11 15.30
N PHE A 50 15.80 7.04 15.94
CA PHE A 50 16.24 6.60 17.27
C PHE A 50 17.00 5.27 17.26
N ASP A 51 17.47 4.81 16.09
CA ASP A 51 18.16 3.52 15.92
C ASP A 51 17.33 2.30 16.35
N LEU A 52 15.99 2.42 16.29
CA LEU A 52 15.01 1.40 16.67
C LEU A 52 14.34 0.72 15.47
N LEU A 53 14.89 0.82 14.27
CA LEU A 53 14.35 0.19 13.06
C LEU A 53 14.60 -1.33 13.09
N ARG A 54 13.86 -2.02 13.96
CA ARG A 54 13.96 -3.46 14.25
C ARG A 54 12.56 -4.12 14.21
N PRO A 55 12.47 -5.44 14.02
CA PRO A 55 11.18 -6.14 13.90
C PRO A 55 10.22 -5.91 15.07
N GLY A 56 10.71 -5.96 16.31
CA GLY A 56 9.89 -5.77 17.52
C GLY A 56 9.21 -4.39 17.58
N PRO A 57 9.98 -3.29 17.59
CA PRO A 57 9.44 -1.93 17.57
C PRO A 57 8.49 -1.66 16.40
N VAL A 58 8.80 -2.13 15.19
CA VAL A 58 7.93 -1.94 14.01
C VAL A 58 6.58 -2.66 14.17
N ARG A 59 6.58 -3.90 14.68
CA ARG A 59 5.34 -4.64 14.98
C ARG A 59 4.54 -3.92 16.06
N ALA A 60 5.19 -3.47 17.13
CA ALA A 60 4.54 -2.74 18.22
C ALA A 60 3.88 -1.43 17.72
N ALA A 61 4.58 -0.64 16.91
CA ALA A 61 4.04 0.58 16.31
C ALA A 61 2.84 0.27 15.40
N THR A 62 2.94 -0.76 14.56
CA THR A 62 1.85 -1.16 13.66
C THR A 62 0.60 -1.61 14.43
N VAL A 63 0.77 -2.36 15.52
CA VAL A 63 -0.33 -2.75 16.42
C VAL A 63 -0.92 -1.53 17.11
N ALA A 64 -0.09 -0.61 17.63
CA ALA A 64 -0.57 0.60 18.30
C ALA A 64 -1.42 1.48 17.37
N LEU A 65 -0.97 1.70 16.13
CA LEU A 65 -1.74 2.42 15.10
C LEU A 65 -3.07 1.72 14.80
N THR A 66 -3.05 0.40 14.63
CA THR A 66 -4.25 -0.41 14.40
C THR A 66 -5.26 -0.26 15.56
N LEU A 67 -4.79 -0.31 16.80
CA LEU A 67 -5.64 -0.13 17.99
C LEU A 67 -6.17 1.30 18.10
N ALA A 68 -5.36 2.31 17.78
CA ALA A 68 -5.79 3.71 17.77
C ALA A 68 -6.93 3.92 16.76
N HIS A 69 -6.82 3.36 15.55
CA HIS A 69 -7.90 3.36 14.56
C HIS A 69 -9.16 2.66 15.06
N ALA A 70 -9.01 1.49 15.69
CA ALA A 70 -10.14 0.75 16.24
C ALA A 70 -10.85 1.53 17.35
N ALA A 71 -10.10 2.17 18.25
CA ALA A 71 -10.64 3.02 19.31
C ALA A 71 -11.39 4.24 18.75
N TRP A 72 -10.80 4.93 17.77
CA TRP A 72 -11.45 6.04 17.07
C TRP A 72 -12.74 5.60 16.37
N ALA A 73 -12.70 4.45 15.69
CA ALA A 73 -13.86 3.87 15.03
C ALA A 73 -14.96 3.49 16.03
N ALA A 74 -14.62 3.02 17.23
CA ALA A 74 -15.57 2.68 18.29
C ALA A 74 -16.24 3.93 18.89
N ALA A 75 -15.49 5.03 19.03
CA ALA A 75 -16.01 6.31 19.49
C ALA A 75 -16.84 7.04 18.41
N SER A 76 -16.65 6.71 17.13
CA SER A 76 -17.36 7.34 16.02
C SER A 76 -18.73 6.72 15.78
N PRO A 77 -19.78 7.53 15.52
CA PRO A 77 -21.11 7.03 15.23
C PRO A 77 -21.12 6.15 13.96
N ALA A 78 -22.00 5.14 13.95
CA ALA A 78 -22.13 4.25 12.79
C ALA A 78 -22.57 5.05 11.54
N PRO A 79 -21.96 4.82 10.37
CA PRO A 79 -22.32 5.50 9.15
C PRO A 79 -23.76 5.13 8.78
N ARG A 80 -24.59 6.14 8.46
CA ARG A 80 -25.93 5.90 7.91
C ARG A 80 -25.77 5.08 6.63
N ARG A 81 -26.49 3.95 6.53
CA ARG A 81 -26.49 3.09 5.34
C ARG A 81 -26.98 3.89 4.12
N ARG A 82 -26.06 4.48 3.36
CA ARG A 82 -26.38 4.96 2.01
C ARG A 82 -26.40 3.75 1.08
N ARG A 83 -27.60 3.34 0.67
CA ARG A 83 -27.79 2.41 -0.45
C ARG A 83 -27.40 3.13 -1.74
N ALA A 84 -26.14 3.01 -2.13
CA ALA A 84 -25.74 3.21 -3.52
C ALA A 84 -25.02 1.94 -3.94
N ALA A 85 -25.79 0.90 -4.24
CA ALA A 85 -25.23 -0.24 -4.95
C ALA A 85 -24.92 0.25 -6.36
N SER A 86 -23.64 0.49 -6.68
CA SER A 86 -23.24 0.51 -8.07
C SER A 86 -23.61 -0.87 -8.63
N PRO A 87 -24.40 -0.96 -9.72
CA PRO A 87 -24.61 -2.23 -10.38
C PRO A 87 -23.22 -2.80 -10.69
N ARG A 88 -22.91 -3.99 -10.18
CA ARG A 88 -21.70 -4.71 -10.56
C ARG A 88 -22.04 -5.40 -11.86
N PRO A 89 -21.56 -4.92 -13.01
CA PRO A 89 -21.95 -5.52 -14.28
C PRO A 89 -21.36 -6.92 -14.32
N ALA A 90 -22.22 -7.94 -14.42
CA ALA A 90 -21.81 -9.34 -14.38
C ALA A 90 -20.76 -9.69 -15.46
N VAL A 91 -20.71 -8.89 -16.53
CA VAL A 91 -19.71 -8.95 -17.60
C VAL A 91 -18.26 -8.79 -17.11
N LEU A 92 -18.02 -8.18 -15.94
CA LEU A 92 -16.67 -8.01 -15.40
C LEU A 92 -16.17 -9.22 -14.61
N TRP A 93 -17.02 -10.19 -14.26
CA TRP A 93 -16.60 -11.34 -13.46
C TRP A 93 -15.48 -12.15 -14.11
N PRO A 94 -15.53 -12.48 -15.41
CA PRO A 94 -14.43 -13.19 -16.07
C PRO A 94 -13.12 -12.40 -16.01
N ALA A 95 -13.17 -11.07 -16.23
CA ALA A 95 -12.00 -10.21 -16.21
C ALA A 95 -11.41 -10.08 -14.78
N LEU A 96 -12.26 -9.99 -13.76
CA LEU A 96 -11.85 -10.02 -12.36
C LEU A 96 -11.21 -11.36 -11.98
N ALA A 97 -11.77 -12.48 -12.42
CA ALA A 97 -11.23 -13.80 -12.17
C ALA A 97 -9.86 -13.98 -12.86
N ALA A 98 -9.74 -13.57 -14.12
CA ALA A 98 -8.48 -13.60 -14.86
C ALA A 98 -7.42 -12.72 -14.19
N PHE A 99 -7.75 -11.49 -13.82
CA PHE A 99 -6.85 -10.61 -13.08
C PHE A 99 -6.42 -11.23 -11.75
N GLY A 100 -7.37 -11.78 -10.97
CA GLY A 100 -7.07 -12.45 -9.71
C GLY A 100 -6.13 -13.65 -9.88
N ALA A 101 -6.32 -14.45 -10.93
CA ALA A 101 -5.45 -15.58 -11.25
C ALA A 101 -4.03 -15.12 -11.63
N VAL A 102 -3.90 -14.10 -12.48
CA VAL A 102 -2.59 -13.57 -12.91
C VAL A 102 -1.85 -12.89 -11.76
N ALA A 103 -2.52 -12.02 -11.00
CA ALA A 103 -1.94 -11.37 -9.83
C ALA A 103 -1.58 -12.39 -8.75
N GLY A 104 -2.44 -13.38 -8.51
CA GLY A 104 -2.19 -14.48 -7.58
C GLY A 104 -0.98 -15.32 -7.97
N LEU A 105 -0.89 -15.74 -9.24
CA LEU A 105 0.27 -16.44 -9.77
C LEU A 105 1.54 -15.60 -9.61
N ARG A 106 1.48 -14.30 -9.92
CA ARG A 106 2.63 -13.40 -9.82
C ARG A 106 3.14 -13.29 -8.37
N LEU A 107 2.25 -13.14 -7.40
CA LEU A 107 2.62 -13.09 -5.98
C LEU A 107 3.14 -14.44 -5.48
N ALA A 108 2.57 -15.55 -5.96
CA ALA A 108 3.06 -16.89 -5.64
C ALA A 108 4.50 -17.09 -6.17
N LEU A 109 4.77 -16.66 -7.41
CA LEU A 109 6.12 -16.69 -7.98
C LEU A 109 7.07 -15.78 -7.19
N ALA A 110 6.65 -14.57 -6.82
CA ALA A 110 7.47 -13.65 -6.03
C ALA A 110 7.84 -14.22 -4.66
N ALA A 111 6.95 -15.00 -4.04
CA ALA A 111 7.21 -15.68 -2.78
C ALA A 111 8.11 -16.93 -2.94
N ALA A 112 8.05 -17.62 -4.08
CA ALA A 112 8.79 -18.84 -4.33
C ALA A 112 10.20 -18.62 -4.91
N LEU A 113 10.40 -17.52 -5.64
CA LEU A 113 11.64 -17.22 -6.35
C LEU A 113 12.48 -16.18 -5.59
N PRO A 114 13.82 -16.20 -5.75
CA PRO A 114 14.68 -15.18 -5.17
C PRO A 114 14.38 -13.80 -5.77
N VAL A 115 14.94 -12.76 -5.15
CA VAL A 115 14.92 -11.41 -5.73
C VAL A 115 15.52 -11.45 -7.13
N GLU A 116 14.70 -11.07 -8.10
CA GLU A 116 15.10 -10.81 -9.47
C GLU A 116 14.70 -9.39 -9.81
N SER A 117 15.61 -8.58 -10.34
CA SER A 117 15.41 -7.28 -11.00
C SER A 117 16.71 -6.51 -10.92
N TRP A 118 17.01 -5.76 -11.97
CA TRP A 118 18.25 -4.99 -12.01
C TRP A 118 18.28 -3.91 -10.93
N ASP A 119 17.26 -3.04 -10.81
CA ASP A 119 17.25 -2.01 -9.75
C ASP A 119 17.15 -2.61 -8.34
N GLY A 120 16.38 -3.69 -8.23
CA GLY A 120 16.20 -4.43 -6.99
C GLY A 120 17.51 -4.93 -6.40
N LEU A 121 18.30 -5.62 -7.23
CA LEU A 121 19.59 -6.17 -6.85
C LEU A 121 20.69 -5.11 -6.78
N SER A 122 20.60 -4.06 -7.59
CA SER A 122 21.65 -3.04 -7.68
C SER A 122 21.60 -2.07 -6.50
N TYR A 123 20.42 -1.70 -6.00
CA TYR A 123 20.34 -0.72 -4.91
C TYR A 123 19.16 -0.87 -3.95
N HIS A 124 17.94 -1.26 -4.38
CA HIS A 124 16.82 -1.29 -3.42
C HIS A 124 17.05 -2.30 -2.29
N VAL A 125 17.33 -3.57 -2.62
CA VAL A 125 17.57 -4.64 -1.62
C VAL A 125 18.85 -4.40 -0.81
N PRO A 126 19.99 -4.02 -1.41
CA PRO A 126 21.18 -3.64 -0.65
C PRO A 126 20.95 -2.51 0.38
N ILE A 127 20.20 -1.47 0.01
CA ILE A 127 19.84 -0.36 0.92
C ILE A 127 18.95 -0.88 2.06
N LEU A 128 17.93 -1.67 1.72
CA LEU A 128 17.02 -2.28 2.70
C LEU A 128 17.77 -3.16 3.70
N TRP A 129 18.66 -4.03 3.21
CA TRP A 129 19.47 -4.91 4.04
C TRP A 129 20.32 -4.11 5.02
N ARG A 130 21.02 -3.08 4.52
CA ARG A 130 21.82 -2.18 5.35
C ARG A 130 20.99 -1.51 6.44
N TRP A 131 19.84 -0.94 6.10
CA TRP A 131 18.96 -0.27 7.06
C TRP A 131 18.48 -1.20 8.18
N ILE A 132 18.11 -2.43 7.83
CA ILE A 132 17.66 -3.45 8.78
C ILE A 132 18.81 -3.91 9.69
N GLU A 133 20.01 -4.08 9.14
CA GLU A 133 21.19 -4.48 9.87
C GLU A 133 21.61 -3.43 10.89
N GLN A 134 21.74 -2.17 10.46
CA GLN A 134 22.19 -1.06 11.30
C GLN A 134 21.09 -0.55 12.25
N GLY A 135 19.81 -0.73 11.92
CA GLY A 135 18.68 -0.30 12.74
C GLY A 135 18.28 1.17 12.55
N ASN A 136 18.73 1.82 11.48
CA ASN A 136 18.37 3.19 11.11
C ASN A 136 18.41 3.39 9.59
N PHE A 137 18.07 4.61 9.12
CA PHE A 137 18.06 4.96 7.70
C PHE A 137 19.36 5.61 7.19
N GLY A 138 20.45 5.55 7.96
CA GLY A 138 21.73 6.14 7.58
C GLY A 138 22.34 5.50 6.32
N LEU A 139 22.78 6.32 5.37
CA LEU A 139 23.50 5.88 4.17
C LEU A 139 24.94 6.42 4.13
N GLU A 140 25.53 6.70 5.30
CA GLU A 140 26.90 7.17 5.38
C GLU A 140 27.86 6.19 4.69
N GLY A 141 28.75 6.70 3.83
CA GLY A 141 29.64 5.83 3.04
C GLY A 141 28.98 5.04 1.90
N TRP A 142 27.69 5.24 1.60
CA TRP A 142 27.08 4.69 0.38
C TRP A 142 27.66 5.36 -0.86
N SER A 143 28.32 4.57 -1.71
CA SER A 143 28.87 5.02 -2.98
C SER A 143 27.78 4.97 -4.06
N GLY A 144 27.24 6.12 -4.45
CA GLY A 144 26.30 6.20 -5.56
C GLY A 144 25.29 7.35 -5.44
N PRO A 145 24.60 7.70 -6.53
CA PRO A 145 23.59 8.75 -6.53
C PRO A 145 22.38 8.43 -5.65
N GLN A 146 22.12 7.16 -5.35
CA GLN A 146 20.93 6.70 -4.61
C GLN A 146 20.85 7.28 -3.19
N ARG A 147 21.98 7.68 -2.59
CA ARG A 147 21.99 8.37 -1.30
C ARG A 147 21.29 9.74 -1.32
N TRP A 148 21.02 10.28 -2.50
CA TRP A 148 20.37 11.57 -2.70
C TRP A 148 18.94 11.46 -3.19
N PHE A 149 18.46 10.25 -3.51
CA PHE A 149 17.09 10.05 -3.94
C PHE A 149 16.12 10.08 -2.74
N PRO A 150 14.87 10.52 -2.94
CA PRO A 150 13.85 10.43 -1.90
C PRO A 150 13.64 8.97 -1.48
N TRP A 151 13.87 8.66 -0.21
CA TRP A 151 13.82 7.30 0.34
C TRP A 151 12.42 6.80 0.68
N ASN A 152 11.38 7.59 0.44
CA ASN A 152 10.02 7.24 0.84
C ASN A 152 9.48 5.99 0.13
N GLY A 153 10.01 5.66 -1.05
CA GLY A 153 9.67 4.45 -1.80
C GLY A 153 10.15 3.17 -1.10
N GLU A 154 11.34 3.18 -0.51
CA GLU A 154 11.99 2.03 0.12
C GLU A 154 11.54 1.81 1.56
N VAL A 155 10.97 2.81 2.23
CA VAL A 155 10.50 2.68 3.62
C VAL A 155 9.36 1.66 3.75
N LEU A 156 8.46 1.56 2.77
CA LEU A 156 7.36 0.57 2.80
C LEU A 156 7.85 -0.87 2.61
N PRO A 157 8.76 -1.17 1.65
CA PRO A 157 9.46 -2.44 1.62
C PRO A 157 10.24 -2.76 2.91
N ALA A 158 10.89 -1.77 3.54
CA ALA A 158 11.59 -1.95 4.82
C ALA A 158 10.60 -2.33 5.93
N TRP A 159 9.47 -1.62 6.01
CA TRP A 159 8.38 -1.90 6.94
C TRP A 159 7.90 -3.34 6.79
N LEU A 160 7.64 -3.80 5.56
CA LEU A 160 7.15 -5.16 5.31
C LEU A 160 8.18 -6.23 5.68
N ALA A 161 9.46 -6.00 5.38
CA ALA A 161 10.56 -6.87 5.77
C ALA A 161 10.68 -6.99 7.30
N LEU A 162 10.61 -5.86 8.01
CA LEU A 162 10.69 -5.82 9.48
C LEU A 162 9.49 -6.49 10.14
N LEU A 163 8.28 -6.34 9.58
CA LEU A 163 7.11 -7.10 10.01
C LEU A 163 7.32 -8.61 9.86
N ASP A 164 8.04 -9.05 8.84
CA ASP A 164 8.40 -10.46 8.61
C ASP A 164 9.72 -10.87 9.28
N GLY A 165 10.12 -10.17 10.35
CA GLY A 165 11.27 -10.56 11.17
C GLY A 165 12.62 -10.07 10.65
N GLY A 166 12.61 -9.13 9.70
CA GLY A 166 13.82 -8.61 9.04
C GLY A 166 14.16 -9.34 7.74
N SER A 167 13.27 -10.21 7.24
CA SER A 167 13.47 -10.89 5.96
C SER A 167 13.36 -9.91 4.80
N VAL A 168 14.48 -9.59 4.17
CA VAL A 168 14.53 -8.75 2.94
C VAL A 168 13.74 -9.38 1.79
N ASP A 169 13.50 -10.68 1.83
CA ASP A 169 12.71 -11.38 0.82
C ASP A 169 11.25 -10.87 0.79
N ALA A 170 10.69 -10.53 1.96
CA ALA A 170 9.33 -10.00 2.04
C ALA A 170 9.18 -8.65 1.32
N ALA A 171 10.26 -7.88 1.17
CA ALA A 171 10.27 -6.56 0.51
C ALA A 171 9.77 -6.62 -0.94
N LYS A 172 9.99 -7.74 -1.65
CA LYS A 172 9.54 -7.96 -3.04
C LYS A 172 8.03 -7.78 -3.22
N THR A 173 7.27 -8.05 -2.17
CA THR A 173 5.80 -8.05 -2.23
C THR A 173 5.19 -6.72 -1.79
N ALA A 174 5.98 -5.77 -1.30
CA ALA A 174 5.47 -4.48 -0.82
C ALA A 174 4.75 -3.69 -1.91
N GLN A 175 5.21 -3.81 -3.16
CA GLN A 175 4.56 -3.18 -4.31
C GLN A 175 3.11 -3.65 -4.51
N ALA A 176 2.76 -4.87 -4.08
CA ALA A 176 1.39 -5.37 -4.17
C ALA A 176 0.37 -4.55 -3.37
N LEU A 177 0.81 -3.76 -2.38
CA LEU A 177 -0.04 -2.78 -1.70
C LEU A 177 -0.53 -1.67 -2.66
N GLY A 178 0.21 -1.38 -3.72
CA GLY A 178 -0.17 -0.39 -4.72
C GLY A 178 -1.37 -0.81 -5.58
N LEU A 179 -1.56 -2.11 -5.86
CA LEU A 179 -2.67 -2.60 -6.69
C LEU A 179 -4.06 -2.20 -6.15
N PRO A 180 -4.41 -2.48 -4.87
CA PRO A 180 -5.68 -2.03 -4.32
C PRO A 180 -5.80 -0.50 -4.22
N LEU A 181 -4.68 0.23 -4.04
CA LEU A 181 -4.70 1.70 -4.02
C LEU A 181 -5.03 2.28 -5.40
N VAL A 182 -4.37 1.84 -6.47
CA VAL A 182 -4.68 2.30 -7.84
C VAL A 182 -6.09 1.91 -8.25
N ALA A 183 -6.57 0.72 -7.84
CA ALA A 183 -7.95 0.29 -8.08
C ALA A 183 -8.95 1.23 -7.38
N ALA A 184 -8.73 1.55 -6.11
CA ALA A 184 -9.60 2.42 -5.34
C ALA A 184 -9.57 3.88 -5.85
N ALA A 185 -8.40 4.37 -6.24
CA ALA A 185 -8.23 5.68 -6.85
C ALA A 185 -8.92 5.77 -8.21
N GLY A 186 -8.74 4.77 -9.08
CA GLY A 186 -9.44 4.66 -10.35
C GLY A 186 -10.96 4.60 -10.20
N SER A 187 -11.46 3.82 -9.25
CA SER A 187 -12.88 3.76 -8.91
C SER A 187 -13.43 5.13 -8.50
N SER A 188 -12.71 5.84 -7.62
CA SER A 188 -13.08 7.18 -7.14
C SER A 188 -13.11 8.20 -8.27
N LEU A 189 -12.04 8.27 -9.07
CA LEU A 189 -11.90 9.18 -10.21
C LEU A 189 -12.95 8.91 -11.28
N ALA A 190 -13.10 7.66 -11.72
CA ALA A 190 -14.06 7.29 -12.75
C ALA A 190 -15.50 7.60 -12.33
N ARG A 191 -15.84 7.35 -11.06
CA ARG A 191 -17.16 7.71 -10.53
C ARG A 191 -17.44 9.21 -10.63
N ARG A 192 -16.42 10.05 -10.41
CA ARG A 192 -16.56 11.52 -10.48
C ARG A 192 -16.59 12.03 -11.91
N LEU A 193 -15.72 11.52 -12.77
CA LEU A 193 -15.51 12.04 -14.12
C LEU A 193 -16.45 11.43 -15.16
N ALA A 194 -16.75 10.14 -15.05
CA ALA A 194 -17.53 9.38 -16.04
C ALA A 194 -18.82 8.77 -15.47
N GLY A 195 -19.00 8.83 -14.14
CA GLY A 195 -20.20 8.36 -13.44
C GLY A 195 -20.10 6.96 -12.83
N PRO A 196 -21.10 6.55 -12.02
CA PRO A 196 -21.06 5.32 -11.21
C PRO A 196 -20.85 3.99 -11.93
N ALA A 197 -21.21 3.91 -13.22
CA ALA A 197 -21.09 2.70 -14.03
C ALA A 197 -19.63 2.39 -14.40
N TRP A 198 -18.78 3.42 -14.48
CA TRP A 198 -17.37 3.29 -14.87
C TRP A 198 -16.42 2.99 -13.70
N ALA A 199 -16.90 3.07 -12.47
CA ALA A 199 -16.09 2.85 -11.28
C ALA A 199 -15.40 1.47 -11.27
N ALA A 200 -16.15 0.38 -11.50
CA ALA A 200 -15.58 -0.97 -11.49
C ALA A 200 -14.71 -1.29 -12.72
N PRO A 201 -15.12 -0.97 -13.97
CA PRO A 201 -14.25 -1.15 -15.13
C PRO A 201 -12.90 -0.42 -15.01
N VAL A 202 -12.91 0.85 -14.59
CA VAL A 202 -11.67 1.64 -14.48
C VAL A 202 -10.80 1.16 -13.32
N ALA A 203 -11.39 0.78 -12.18
CA ALA A 203 -10.64 0.19 -11.07
C ALA A 203 -9.88 -1.07 -11.52
N LEU A 204 -10.56 -1.96 -12.25
CA LEU A 204 -9.95 -3.17 -12.79
C LEU A 204 -8.88 -2.83 -13.85
N ALA A 205 -9.19 -1.91 -14.77
CA ALA A 205 -8.25 -1.52 -15.84
C ALA A 205 -6.94 -0.95 -15.26
N LEU A 206 -7.00 -0.09 -14.25
CA LEU A 206 -5.80 0.47 -13.61
C LEU A 206 -5.02 -0.59 -12.81
N ALA A 207 -5.70 -1.47 -12.08
CA ALA A 207 -5.04 -2.52 -11.32
C ALA A 207 -4.42 -3.60 -12.23
N ALA A 208 -5.03 -3.87 -13.38
CA ALA A 208 -4.60 -4.89 -14.33
C ALA A 208 -3.57 -4.39 -15.36
N VAL A 209 -3.05 -3.17 -15.20
CA VAL A 209 -1.94 -2.68 -16.05
C VAL A 209 -0.78 -3.67 -15.95
N PRO A 210 -0.32 -4.29 -17.07
CA PRO A 210 0.63 -5.40 -17.02
C PRO A 210 1.92 -5.08 -16.27
N ILE A 211 2.48 -3.88 -16.48
CA ILE A 211 3.70 -3.47 -15.77
C ILE A 211 3.47 -3.37 -14.26
N GLY A 212 2.32 -2.86 -13.81
CA GLY A 212 1.97 -2.81 -12.39
C GLY A 212 1.86 -4.21 -11.79
N VAL A 213 1.23 -5.15 -12.50
CA VAL A 213 1.13 -6.54 -12.03
C VAL A 213 2.51 -7.19 -11.92
N ILE A 214 3.40 -7.00 -12.91
CA ILE A 214 4.78 -7.52 -12.88
C ILE A 214 5.53 -6.95 -11.67
N GLN A 215 5.45 -5.62 -11.46
CA GLN A 215 6.15 -4.92 -10.39
C GLN A 215 5.60 -5.24 -8.99
N ALA A 216 4.36 -5.70 -8.86
CA ALA A 216 3.77 -6.10 -7.57
C ALA A 216 4.55 -7.20 -6.83
N GLY A 217 5.39 -7.96 -7.54
CA GLY A 217 6.28 -8.98 -7.00
C GLY A 217 7.77 -8.68 -7.16
N LEU A 218 8.14 -7.43 -7.43
CA LEU A 218 9.54 -6.97 -7.55
C LEU A 218 9.84 -5.93 -6.46
N PRO A 219 11.08 -5.85 -5.95
CA PRO A 219 11.50 -4.82 -5.02
C PRO A 219 11.80 -3.50 -5.76
N TYR A 220 10.80 -2.99 -6.48
CA TYR A 220 10.78 -1.64 -7.05
C TYR A 220 10.00 -0.70 -6.13
N VAL A 221 9.81 0.54 -6.58
CA VAL A 221 9.08 1.61 -5.86
C VAL A 221 7.97 2.25 -6.70
N ASP A 222 7.97 1.99 -8.00
CA ASP A 222 7.18 2.68 -9.03
C ASP A 222 5.67 2.51 -8.87
N LEU A 223 5.18 1.30 -8.60
CA LEU A 223 3.74 1.05 -8.45
C LEU A 223 3.18 1.72 -7.20
N LEU A 224 3.95 1.74 -6.09
CA LEU A 224 3.59 2.53 -4.91
C LEU A 224 3.58 4.02 -5.21
N TYR A 225 4.59 4.56 -5.89
CA TYR A 225 4.57 5.96 -6.31
C TYR A 225 3.34 6.25 -7.17
N ALA A 226 3.09 5.47 -8.22
CA ALA A 226 1.91 5.62 -9.07
C ALA A 226 0.61 5.61 -8.24
N ALA A 227 0.50 4.72 -7.24
CA ALA A 227 -0.62 4.70 -6.31
C ALA A 227 -0.76 5.99 -5.50
N TRP A 228 0.33 6.57 -5.00
CA TRP A 228 0.33 7.85 -4.30
C TRP A 228 -0.09 9.00 -5.21
N TRP A 229 0.45 9.10 -6.43
CA TRP A 229 0.13 10.16 -7.38
C TRP A 229 -1.34 10.10 -7.83
N ILE A 230 -1.82 8.91 -8.22
CA ILE A 230 -3.22 8.73 -8.64
C ILE A 230 -4.16 8.88 -7.42
N GLY A 231 -3.75 8.43 -6.25
CA GLY A 231 -4.47 8.64 -4.99
C GLY A 231 -4.62 10.12 -4.63
N ALA A 232 -3.54 10.89 -4.75
CA ALA A 232 -3.56 12.34 -4.55
C ALA A 232 -4.50 13.03 -5.55
N ALA A 233 -4.45 12.65 -6.83
CA ALA A 233 -5.39 13.16 -7.84
C ALA A 233 -6.85 12.80 -7.49
N ALA A 234 -7.12 11.56 -7.06
CA ALA A 234 -8.44 11.12 -6.63
C ALA A 234 -8.95 11.89 -5.40
N CYS A 235 -8.07 12.20 -4.45
CA CYS A 235 -8.35 13.02 -3.28
C CYS A 235 -8.58 14.50 -3.66
N ALA A 236 -7.77 15.08 -4.53
CA ALA A 236 -7.95 16.45 -5.01
C ALA A 236 -9.29 16.62 -5.75
N ALA A 237 -9.58 15.72 -6.69
CA ALA A 237 -10.88 15.62 -7.33
C ALA A 237 -12.00 15.34 -6.31
N ALA A 238 -11.66 14.81 -5.12
CA ALA A 238 -12.62 14.59 -4.04
C ALA A 238 -13.10 15.87 -3.36
N TRP A 239 -12.18 16.83 -3.19
CA TRP A 239 -12.33 18.06 -2.42
C TRP A 239 -12.76 19.30 -3.22
N ASP A 240 -12.78 19.23 -4.55
CA ASP A 240 -13.25 20.32 -5.43
C ASP A 240 -14.79 20.45 -5.41
N ARG A 241 -15.35 20.85 -4.27
CA ARG A 241 -16.78 21.12 -4.04
C ARG A 241 -16.96 22.44 -3.32
#